data_AF-A0A1L0DH03-F1
#
_entry.id   AF-A0A1L0DH03-F1
#
_cell.length_a   1.000
_cell.length_b   1.000
_cell.length_c   1.000
_cell.angle_alpha   90.00
_cell.angle_beta   90.00
_cell.angle_gamma   90.00
#
_symmetry.space_group_name_H-M   'P 1'
#
loop_
_entity.id
_entity.type
_entity.pdbx_description
1 polymer ?
#
loop_
_entity_poly.entity_id
_entity_poly.type
_entity_poly.pdbx_seq_one_letter_code
_entity_poly.pdbx_strand_id
1 'polypeptide(L)'
;MHLLEPIPDIHVPIWLDCDPGNDDAFAILLASFCPYFHLLGISTVHGNVLLEKTSRNAAALLDVLGFHQNEIPVFSGSEHPLQIKAIHAEDVHGESGIGGVTLPKNPRINVNKTGYLEAMKEAIEQYEGQICIVCTGTLTNFAKLIKKYPLVISKIRYVSIMGGAIQTGNITPYTEFNLHCDPHAASIVFLMPQLANKIILCPLNFTHTVLATEEVRLSIYEEKSNKNSPIRNLFYNILTFYFNAYKEKYNNYIGPPVHDPLAVFSVLAMVALNTPRLAKFADAFDFHYLQRKLHVDLGEHSGETIIENGNLDPLYKEDGGVYIALSLNSQFYWAHIFNALDLAEEQVAKRTSC
;
A
#
# COMPACT_ATOMS: atom_id res chain seq x y z
N MET A 1 2.98 -4.00 -27.52
CA MET A 1 4.15 -3.28 -26.97
C MET A 1 5.18 -4.34 -26.59
N HIS A 2 6.22 -4.51 -27.41
CA HIS A 2 7.31 -5.45 -27.14
C HIS A 2 8.23 -4.85 -26.08
N LEU A 3 7.95 -5.11 -24.81
CA LEU A 3 8.91 -4.91 -23.74
C LEU A 3 8.73 -6.09 -22.79
N LEU A 4 9.69 -7.00 -22.82
CA LEU A 4 10.27 -7.73 -21.69
C LEU A 4 11.07 -8.90 -22.30
N GLU A 5 12.40 -8.77 -22.26
CA GLU A 5 13.34 -9.89 -22.11
C GLU A 5 12.82 -10.88 -21.05
N PRO A 6 13.28 -12.15 -20.98
CA PRO A 6 12.66 -13.16 -20.12
C PRO A 6 12.35 -12.62 -18.72
N ILE A 7 11.05 -12.67 -18.38
CA ILE A 7 10.50 -12.24 -17.10
C ILE A 7 11.39 -12.82 -15.99
N PRO A 8 11.99 -11.98 -15.14
CA PRO A 8 12.85 -12.49 -14.07
C PRO A 8 12.02 -13.39 -13.15
N ASP A 9 12.52 -14.59 -12.88
CA ASP A 9 11.93 -15.52 -11.94
C ASP A 9 12.16 -15.02 -10.50
N ILE A 10 11.24 -14.17 -10.05
CA ILE A 10 11.21 -13.57 -8.72
C ILE A 10 9.79 -13.67 -8.17
N HIS A 11 9.69 -14.06 -6.91
CA HIS A 11 8.45 -14.10 -6.16
C HIS A 11 8.75 -13.54 -4.77
N VAL A 12 8.47 -12.25 -4.56
CA VAL A 12 8.75 -11.57 -3.29
C VAL A 12 7.61 -11.90 -2.32
N PRO A 13 7.88 -12.60 -1.20
CA PRO A 13 6.87 -12.83 -0.18
C PRO A 13 6.51 -11.51 0.49
N ILE A 14 5.22 -11.16 0.47
CA ILE A 14 4.71 -9.93 1.07
C ILE A 14 3.56 -10.21 2.04
N TRP A 15 3.51 -9.42 3.09
CA TRP A 15 2.33 -9.29 3.96
C TRP A 15 1.80 -7.85 3.85
N LEU A 16 0.51 -7.70 3.57
CA LEU A 16 -0.13 -6.38 3.44
C LEU A 16 -0.90 -6.04 4.73
N ASP A 17 -0.56 -4.91 5.34
CA ASP A 17 -1.24 -4.35 6.50
C ASP A 17 -1.95 -3.05 6.08
N CYS A 18 -3.26 -3.10 5.91
CA CYS A 18 -4.03 -2.07 5.21
C CYS A 18 -5.34 -1.68 5.93
N ASP A 19 -5.97 -0.60 5.52
CA ASP A 19 -7.27 -0.15 6.03
C ASP A 19 -8.27 0.10 4.87
N PRO A 20 -8.64 -0.97 4.12
CA PRO A 20 -9.16 -0.88 2.76
C PRO A 20 -10.07 0.31 2.42
N GLY A 21 -9.42 1.32 1.84
CA GLY A 21 -9.89 2.48 1.11
C GLY A 21 -9.99 2.27 -0.41
N ASN A 22 -10.17 3.38 -1.13
CA ASN A 22 -10.28 3.37 -2.59
C ASN A 22 -8.97 2.95 -3.28
N ASP A 23 -7.83 3.42 -2.79
CA ASP A 23 -6.50 3.09 -3.29
C ASP A 23 -5.93 1.80 -2.71
N ASP A 24 -6.23 1.42 -1.48
CA ASP A 24 -5.94 0.07 -0.96
C ASP A 24 -6.54 -1.04 -1.82
N ALA A 25 -7.70 -0.79 -2.47
CA ALA A 25 -8.27 -1.74 -3.41
C ALA A 25 -7.29 -2.05 -4.56
N PHE A 26 -6.58 -1.03 -5.05
CA PHE A 26 -5.53 -1.20 -6.06
C PHE A 26 -4.26 -1.84 -5.47
N ALA A 27 -3.93 -1.58 -4.20
CA ALA A 27 -2.84 -2.27 -3.52
C ALA A 27 -3.12 -3.77 -3.39
N ILE A 28 -4.33 -4.17 -3.00
CA ILE A 28 -4.78 -5.57 -2.94
C ILE A 28 -4.75 -6.21 -4.33
N LEU A 29 -5.25 -5.52 -5.36
CA LEU A 29 -5.19 -5.99 -6.74
C LEU A 29 -3.75 -6.26 -7.18
N LEU A 30 -2.86 -5.29 -7.00
CA LEU A 30 -1.47 -5.40 -7.43
C LEU A 30 -0.73 -6.49 -6.65
N ALA A 31 -0.89 -6.53 -5.31
CA ALA A 31 -0.27 -7.53 -4.45
C ALA A 31 -0.73 -8.96 -4.80
N SER A 32 -1.99 -9.12 -5.21
CA SER A 32 -2.58 -10.44 -5.50
C SER A 32 -2.26 -10.97 -6.89
N PHE A 33 -2.11 -10.09 -7.89
CA PHE A 33 -2.02 -10.50 -9.30
C PHE A 33 -0.72 -10.11 -10.00
N CYS A 34 0.12 -9.26 -9.41
CA CYS A 34 1.45 -9.06 -9.97
C CYS A 34 2.26 -10.37 -9.84
N PRO A 35 2.76 -10.94 -10.95
CA PRO A 35 3.41 -12.26 -10.92
C PRO A 35 4.68 -12.30 -10.06
N TYR A 36 5.24 -11.13 -9.73
CA TYR A 36 6.43 -10.99 -8.93
C TYR A 36 6.18 -11.01 -7.41
N PHE A 37 4.93 -11.01 -6.97
CA PHE A 37 4.58 -11.08 -5.55
C PHE A 37 4.03 -12.46 -5.16
N HIS A 38 4.26 -12.80 -3.91
CA HIS A 38 3.57 -13.87 -3.22
C HIS A 38 2.90 -13.27 -1.98
N LEU A 39 1.62 -12.91 -2.11
CA LEU A 39 0.84 -12.33 -1.02
C LEU A 39 0.47 -13.41 0.00
N LEU A 40 1.12 -13.38 1.16
CA LEU A 40 1.01 -14.39 2.20
C LEU A 40 -0.23 -14.21 3.09
N GLY A 41 -0.73 -12.98 3.19
CA GLY A 41 -1.83 -12.62 4.06
C GLY A 41 -2.07 -11.13 4.09
N ILE A 42 -3.25 -10.77 4.60
CA ILE A 42 -3.68 -9.39 4.83
C ILE A 42 -4.04 -9.24 6.30
N SER A 43 -3.44 -8.27 6.98
CA SER A 43 -3.98 -7.74 8.24
C SER A 43 -4.67 -6.40 7.97
N THR A 44 -5.80 -6.18 8.63
CA THR A 44 -6.52 -4.90 8.52
C THR A 44 -6.37 -4.07 9.78
N VAL A 45 -6.42 -2.75 9.65
CA VAL A 45 -6.29 -1.81 10.75
C VAL A 45 -7.40 -0.74 10.67
N HIS A 46 -7.62 -0.03 11.77
CA HIS A 46 -8.39 1.23 11.76
C HIS A 46 -7.67 2.29 10.93
N GLY A 47 -8.45 3.20 10.32
CA GLY A 47 -7.93 4.32 9.54
C GLY A 47 -9.06 4.93 8.72
N ASN A 48 -9.06 4.76 7.40
CA ASN A 48 -10.05 5.30 6.46
C ASN A 48 -11.48 5.17 6.97
N VAL A 49 -11.83 3.98 7.50
CA VAL A 49 -13.06 3.72 8.23
C VAL A 49 -12.80 2.82 9.45
N LEU A 50 -13.86 2.53 10.22
CA LEU A 50 -13.81 1.59 11.34
C LEU A 50 -13.29 0.21 10.92
N LEU A 51 -12.55 -0.48 11.81
CA LEU A 51 -11.92 -1.77 11.52
C LEU A 51 -12.90 -2.82 10.97
N GLU A 52 -14.13 -2.86 11.49
CA GLU A 52 -15.15 -3.79 10.99
C GLU A 52 -15.40 -3.61 9.48
N LYS A 53 -15.48 -2.34 9.04
CA LYS A 53 -15.68 -2.00 7.63
C LYS A 53 -14.42 -2.31 6.82
N THR A 54 -13.22 -1.95 7.29
CA THR A 54 -11.95 -2.22 6.58
C THR A 54 -11.70 -3.72 6.42
N SER A 55 -11.90 -4.51 7.49
CA SER A 55 -11.86 -5.98 7.49
C SER A 55 -12.82 -6.59 6.46
N ARG A 56 -14.09 -6.15 6.46
CA ARG A 56 -15.10 -6.62 5.52
C ARG A 56 -14.74 -6.23 4.08
N ASN A 57 -14.23 -5.02 3.87
CA ASN A 57 -13.83 -4.55 2.55
C ASN A 57 -12.68 -5.38 1.97
N ALA A 58 -11.65 -5.72 2.76
CA ALA A 58 -10.59 -6.65 2.32
C ALA A 58 -11.17 -8.01 1.89
N ALA A 59 -12.00 -8.62 2.73
CA ALA A 59 -12.63 -9.90 2.43
C ALA A 59 -13.53 -9.85 1.18
N ALA A 60 -14.29 -8.76 1.01
CA ALA A 60 -15.18 -8.57 -0.11
C ALA A 60 -14.45 -8.28 -1.43
N LEU A 61 -13.32 -7.57 -1.39
CA LEU A 61 -12.46 -7.41 -2.55
C LEU A 61 -11.88 -8.74 -3.00
N LEU A 62 -11.32 -9.54 -2.08
CA LEU A 62 -10.81 -10.89 -2.40
C LEU A 62 -11.91 -11.79 -3.00
N ASP A 63 -13.11 -11.75 -2.42
CA ASP A 63 -14.27 -12.48 -2.92
C ASP A 63 -14.63 -12.10 -4.37
N VAL A 64 -14.74 -10.79 -4.65
CA VAL A 64 -15.03 -10.26 -6.00
C VAL A 64 -13.92 -10.59 -6.99
N LEU A 65 -12.66 -10.59 -6.53
CA LEU A 65 -11.49 -10.99 -7.33
C LEU A 65 -11.40 -12.52 -7.52
N GLY A 66 -12.40 -13.27 -7.03
CA GLY A 66 -12.56 -14.69 -7.27
C GLY A 66 -11.78 -15.58 -6.32
N PHE A 67 -11.11 -15.05 -5.29
CA PHE A 67 -10.39 -15.88 -4.33
C PHE A 67 -11.34 -16.77 -3.51
N HIS A 68 -10.82 -17.92 -3.09
CA HIS A 68 -11.46 -18.86 -2.19
C HIS A 68 -10.89 -18.71 -0.79
N GLN A 69 -11.63 -19.23 0.18
CA GLN A 69 -11.22 -19.23 1.59
C GLN A 69 -9.81 -19.83 1.74
N ASN A 70 -8.95 -19.14 2.50
CA ASN A 70 -7.58 -19.51 2.84
C ASN A 70 -6.53 -19.44 1.71
N GLU A 71 -6.88 -19.00 0.49
CA GLU A 71 -5.84 -18.68 -0.51
C GLU A 71 -5.04 -17.46 -0.10
N ILE A 72 -5.72 -16.42 0.40
CA ILE A 72 -5.11 -15.26 1.05
C ILE A 72 -5.87 -15.05 2.38
N PRO A 73 -5.29 -15.38 3.53
CA PRO A 73 -5.97 -15.22 4.81
C PRO A 73 -6.07 -13.74 5.18
N VAL A 74 -7.26 -13.32 5.63
CA VAL A 74 -7.53 -11.96 6.11
C VAL A 74 -7.67 -11.99 7.63
N PHE A 75 -6.98 -11.08 8.32
CA PHE A 75 -7.03 -10.92 9.77
C PHE A 75 -7.51 -9.51 10.14
N SER A 76 -8.42 -9.44 11.10
CA SER A 76 -8.80 -8.20 11.78
C SER A 76 -7.71 -7.85 12.78
N GLY A 77 -7.14 -6.64 12.66
CA GLY A 77 -6.08 -6.15 13.53
C GLY A 77 -6.59 -5.23 14.63
N SER A 78 -6.01 -4.04 14.72
CA SER A 78 -6.27 -3.07 15.78
C SER A 78 -7.44 -2.14 15.46
N GLU A 79 -8.41 -2.06 16.39
CA GLU A 79 -9.61 -1.21 16.27
C GLU A 79 -9.34 0.27 16.58
N HIS A 80 -8.26 0.56 17.34
CA HIS A 80 -7.97 1.90 17.84
C HIS A 80 -6.46 2.20 17.78
N PRO A 81 -6.10 3.48 17.62
CA PRO A 81 -4.71 3.91 17.72
C PRO A 81 -4.18 3.74 19.14
N LEU A 82 -2.86 3.80 19.31
CA LEU A 82 -2.21 3.43 20.58
C LEU A 82 -2.57 4.34 21.76
N GLN A 83 -2.75 5.65 21.54
CA GLN A 83 -2.91 6.62 22.63
C GLN A 83 -4.01 7.67 22.41
N ILE A 84 -4.36 7.95 21.16
CA ILE A 84 -5.29 9.04 20.82
C ILE A 84 -6.68 8.48 20.49
N LYS A 85 -7.63 9.38 20.17
CA LYS A 85 -8.94 8.96 19.66
C LYS A 85 -8.81 8.59 18.18
N ALA A 86 -9.59 7.60 17.74
CA ALA A 86 -9.65 7.24 16.34
C ALA A 86 -10.20 8.40 15.48
N ILE A 87 -9.61 8.56 14.30
CA ILE A 87 -10.00 9.52 13.27
C ILE A 87 -10.24 8.70 12.00
N HIS A 88 -11.26 9.09 11.21
CA HIS A 88 -11.67 8.39 9.99
C HIS A 88 -11.84 9.39 8.84
N ALA A 89 -11.76 8.91 7.59
CA ALA A 89 -11.79 9.70 6.36
C ALA A 89 -12.98 9.32 5.46
N GLU A 90 -14.19 9.24 6.04
CA GLU A 90 -15.43 8.93 5.31
C GLU A 90 -15.77 10.00 4.25
N ASP A 91 -15.26 11.22 4.38
CA ASP A 91 -15.39 12.31 3.40
C ASP A 91 -14.61 12.04 2.10
N VAL A 92 -13.48 11.34 2.20
CA VAL A 92 -12.64 10.98 1.06
C VAL A 92 -13.04 9.62 0.48
N HIS A 93 -13.33 8.65 1.33
CA HIS A 93 -13.53 7.25 0.96
C HIS A 93 -15.00 6.81 0.94
N GLY A 94 -15.92 7.68 1.34
CA GLY A 94 -17.33 7.38 1.51
C GLY A 94 -17.64 6.58 2.79
N GLU A 95 -18.92 6.53 3.18
CA GLU A 95 -19.36 5.87 4.41
C GLU A 95 -19.01 4.37 4.47
N SER A 96 -18.87 3.70 3.32
CA SER A 96 -18.48 2.29 3.23
C SER A 96 -16.97 2.07 3.38
N GLY A 97 -16.16 3.11 3.22
CA GLY A 97 -14.71 3.07 3.06
C GLY A 97 -14.23 2.77 1.63
N ILE A 98 -15.10 2.31 0.73
CA ILE A 98 -14.77 2.13 -0.69
C ILE A 98 -15.93 2.70 -1.50
N GLY A 99 -15.93 4.01 -1.66
CA GLY A 99 -16.95 4.74 -2.40
C GLY A 99 -16.92 4.42 -3.90
N GLY A 100 -18.05 4.69 -4.57
CA GLY A 100 -18.22 4.43 -6.00
C GLY A 100 -18.71 3.03 -6.33
N VAL A 101 -18.67 2.07 -5.40
CA VAL A 101 -19.10 0.68 -5.63
C VAL A 101 -19.89 0.11 -4.46
N THR A 102 -20.67 -0.92 -4.74
CA THR A 102 -21.31 -1.76 -3.71
C THR A 102 -20.63 -3.12 -3.69
N LEU A 103 -19.83 -3.36 -2.65
CA LEU A 103 -19.22 -4.66 -2.41
C LEU A 103 -20.22 -5.63 -1.74
N PRO A 104 -20.05 -6.96 -1.90
CA PRO A 104 -20.85 -7.96 -1.21
C PRO A 104 -20.93 -7.68 0.29
N LYS A 105 -22.14 -7.61 0.85
CA LYS A 105 -22.33 -7.40 2.30
C LYS A 105 -21.81 -8.58 3.12
N ASN A 106 -21.99 -9.79 2.59
CA ASN A 106 -21.56 -11.04 3.19
C ASN A 106 -20.60 -11.73 2.22
N PRO A 107 -19.30 -11.38 2.26
CA PRO A 107 -18.32 -12.02 1.39
C PRO A 107 -18.14 -13.50 1.74
N ARG A 108 -17.80 -14.32 0.74
CA ARG A 108 -17.48 -15.75 0.93
C ARG A 108 -16.18 -15.97 1.73
N ILE A 109 -15.31 -14.96 1.75
CA ILE A 109 -14.07 -14.96 2.54
C ILE A 109 -14.38 -14.55 3.97
N ASN A 110 -14.03 -15.40 4.93
CA ASN A 110 -14.16 -15.11 6.36
C ASN A 110 -12.91 -14.38 6.87
N VAL A 111 -13.15 -13.37 7.72
CA VAL A 111 -12.09 -12.64 8.43
C VAL A 111 -11.77 -13.34 9.75
N ASN A 112 -10.49 -13.63 9.96
CA ASN A 112 -9.99 -14.11 11.24
C ASN A 112 -9.98 -12.94 12.24
N LYS A 113 -10.81 -13.00 13.28
CA LYS A 113 -10.98 -11.90 14.23
C LYS A 113 -9.87 -11.78 15.27
N THR A 114 -8.97 -12.76 15.35
CA THR A 114 -7.88 -12.83 16.32
C THR A 114 -6.64 -13.41 15.66
N GLY A 115 -5.49 -13.31 16.33
CA GLY A 115 -4.27 -14.00 15.90
C GLY A 115 -3.45 -13.30 14.81
N TYR A 116 -3.78 -12.06 14.43
CA TYR A 116 -3.03 -11.36 13.36
C TYR A 116 -1.54 -11.20 13.70
N LEU A 117 -1.19 -10.95 14.97
CA LEU A 117 0.21 -10.80 15.40
C LEU A 117 0.97 -12.13 15.29
N GLU A 118 0.33 -13.23 15.71
CA GLU A 118 0.86 -14.58 15.59
C GLU A 118 1.05 -14.97 14.13
N ALA A 119 0.04 -14.73 13.28
CA ALA A 119 0.11 -15.03 11.85
C ALA A 119 1.19 -14.22 11.11
N MET A 120 1.31 -12.92 11.41
CA MET A 120 2.40 -12.09 10.89
C MET A 120 3.76 -12.60 11.34
N LYS A 121 3.93 -12.95 12.64
CA LYS A 121 5.17 -13.53 13.16
C LYS A 121 5.52 -14.83 12.44
N GLU A 122 4.56 -15.73 12.29
CA GLU A 122 4.76 -17.03 11.63
C GLU A 122 5.18 -16.85 10.16
N ALA A 123 4.50 -15.96 9.43
CA ALA A 123 4.90 -15.62 8.07
C ALA A 123 6.32 -15.04 8.01
N ILE A 124 6.68 -14.15 8.94
CA ILE A 124 8.02 -13.58 9.01
C ILE A 124 9.08 -14.65 9.32
N GLU A 125 8.80 -15.58 10.22
CA GLU A 125 9.72 -16.67 10.57
C GLU A 125 9.86 -17.68 9.44
N GLN A 126 8.78 -17.99 8.72
CA GLN A 126 8.79 -18.90 7.58
C GLN A 126 9.59 -18.33 6.40
N TYR A 127 9.55 -17.01 6.18
CA TYR A 127 10.22 -16.33 5.08
C TYR A 127 11.35 -15.41 5.57
N GLU A 128 12.08 -15.86 6.59
CA GLU A 128 13.18 -15.10 7.21
C GLU A 128 14.20 -14.61 6.17
N GLY A 129 14.50 -13.31 6.23
CA GLY A 129 15.40 -12.59 5.34
C GLY A 129 14.80 -12.25 3.96
N GLN A 130 13.60 -12.72 3.65
CA GLN A 130 12.97 -12.59 2.32
C GLN A 130 11.68 -11.77 2.35
N ILE A 131 10.87 -11.93 3.40
CA ILE A 131 9.56 -11.28 3.53
C ILE A 131 9.66 -9.77 3.61
N CYS A 132 8.77 -9.09 2.88
CA CYS A 132 8.55 -7.66 3.02
C CYS A 132 7.17 -7.40 3.65
N ILE A 133 7.11 -6.43 4.56
CA ILE A 133 5.85 -5.98 5.15
C ILE A 133 5.46 -4.69 4.41
N VAL A 134 4.23 -4.59 3.94
CA VAL A 134 3.71 -3.38 3.30
C VAL A 134 2.61 -2.82 4.18
N CYS A 135 2.81 -1.64 4.75
CA CYS A 135 1.83 -0.93 5.55
C CYS A 135 1.22 0.20 4.71
N THR A 136 -0.07 0.10 4.42
CA THR A 136 -0.83 1.13 3.68
C THR A 136 -1.89 1.82 4.53
N GLY A 137 -2.13 1.32 5.75
CA GLY A 137 -2.90 2.02 6.77
C GLY A 137 -2.04 2.54 7.92
N THR A 138 -2.70 2.82 9.04
CA THR A 138 -2.00 3.25 10.27
C THR A 138 -0.99 2.20 10.75
N LEU A 139 0.13 2.66 11.31
CA LEU A 139 1.21 1.77 11.75
C LEU A 139 0.92 1.01 13.05
N THR A 140 -0.32 1.06 13.57
CA THR A 140 -0.71 0.49 14.87
C THR A 140 -0.43 -1.01 14.96
N ASN A 141 -0.79 -1.78 13.94
CA ASN A 141 -0.58 -3.23 13.92
C ASN A 141 0.91 -3.56 13.92
N PHE A 142 1.68 -2.92 13.02
CA PHE A 142 3.12 -3.14 12.92
C PHE A 142 3.87 -2.71 14.19
N ALA A 143 3.51 -1.57 14.79
CA ALA A 143 4.07 -1.13 16.07
C ALA A 143 3.79 -2.14 17.21
N LYS A 144 2.59 -2.73 17.26
CA LYS A 144 2.26 -3.80 18.22
C LYS A 144 3.06 -5.07 17.96
N LEU A 145 3.25 -5.45 16.69
CA LEU A 145 4.05 -6.60 16.29
C LEU A 145 5.49 -6.48 16.78
N ILE A 146 6.17 -5.39 16.45
CA ILE A 146 7.59 -5.22 16.80
C ILE A 146 7.80 -4.99 18.31
N LYS A 147 6.80 -4.47 19.02
CA LYS A 147 6.82 -4.40 20.49
C LYS A 147 6.65 -5.77 21.14
N LYS A 148 5.73 -6.60 20.63
CA LYS A 148 5.45 -7.93 21.18
C LYS A 148 6.54 -8.94 20.83
N TYR A 149 7.07 -8.87 19.61
CA TYR A 149 8.04 -9.81 19.06
C TYR A 149 9.26 -9.09 18.44
N PRO A 150 10.06 -8.36 19.22
CA PRO A 150 11.15 -7.53 18.67
C PRO A 150 12.18 -8.31 17.83
N LEU A 151 12.35 -9.61 18.06
CA LEU A 151 13.28 -10.45 17.29
C LEU A 151 12.89 -10.60 15.81
N VAL A 152 11.61 -10.42 15.45
CA VAL A 152 11.14 -10.53 14.06
C VAL A 152 11.71 -9.43 13.16
N ILE A 153 12.10 -8.28 13.73
CA ILE A 153 12.67 -7.15 12.98
C ILE A 153 13.89 -7.58 12.17
N SER A 154 14.75 -8.41 12.76
CA SER A 154 15.97 -8.91 12.11
C SER A 154 15.67 -9.76 10.87
N LYS A 155 14.49 -10.41 10.85
CA LYS A 155 14.04 -11.38 9.84
C LYS A 155 13.27 -10.74 8.68
N ILE A 156 12.79 -9.51 8.84
CA ILE A 156 12.12 -8.77 7.76
C ILE A 156 13.17 -8.24 6.79
N ARG A 157 12.93 -8.37 5.48
CA ARG A 157 13.77 -7.79 4.43
C ARG A 157 13.56 -6.28 4.31
N TYR A 158 12.33 -5.87 4.02
CA TYR A 158 11.93 -4.46 3.94
C TYR A 158 10.56 -4.22 4.59
N VAL A 159 10.34 -3.01 5.07
CA VAL A 159 9.03 -2.51 5.50
C VAL A 159 8.69 -1.32 4.61
N SER A 160 7.77 -1.49 3.67
CA SER A 160 7.30 -0.41 2.81
C SER A 160 6.09 0.27 3.45
N ILE A 161 6.15 1.57 3.63
CA ILE A 161 5.15 2.35 4.36
C ILE A 161 4.58 3.40 3.41
N MET A 162 3.30 3.27 3.04
CA MET A 162 2.56 4.42 2.51
C MET A 162 2.23 5.32 3.70
N GLY A 163 2.78 6.52 3.67
CA GLY A 163 2.47 7.51 4.69
C GLY A 163 3.56 8.56 4.82
N GLY A 164 3.25 9.57 5.63
CA GLY A 164 4.12 10.70 5.84
C GLY A 164 4.17 11.68 4.68
N ALA A 165 4.71 12.84 5.02
CA ALA A 165 4.85 13.96 4.12
C ALA A 165 6.16 14.67 4.45
N ILE A 166 6.90 15.02 3.41
CA ILE A 166 8.04 15.92 3.53
C ILE A 166 7.51 17.31 3.15
N GLN A 167 7.33 18.18 4.13
CA GLN A 167 6.83 19.56 3.99
C GLN A 167 5.32 19.75 3.76
N THR A 168 4.62 18.91 2.99
CA THR A 168 3.19 19.14 2.65
C THR A 168 2.30 17.94 2.93
N GLY A 169 1.42 18.08 3.92
CA GLY A 169 0.42 17.09 4.35
C GLY A 169 -0.93 17.17 3.62
N ASN A 170 -1.83 16.23 3.93
CA ASN A 170 -3.21 16.18 3.41
C ASN A 170 -4.30 16.33 4.49
N ILE A 171 -3.97 16.15 5.77
CA ILE A 171 -4.87 16.36 6.91
C ILE A 171 -4.63 17.70 7.57
N THR A 172 -3.37 17.97 7.93
CA THR A 172 -2.91 19.31 8.30
C THR A 172 -1.94 19.80 7.22
N PRO A 173 -1.46 21.06 7.27
CA PRO A 173 -0.45 21.53 6.33
C PRO A 173 0.82 20.66 6.27
N TYR A 174 1.13 19.90 7.33
CA TYR A 174 2.39 19.16 7.46
C TYR A 174 2.22 17.64 7.65
N THR A 175 1.01 17.17 7.99
CA THR A 175 0.79 15.77 8.36
C THR A 175 -0.01 15.01 7.31
N GLU A 176 0.45 13.79 7.06
CA GLU A 176 -0.25 12.80 6.25
C GLU A 176 -1.19 11.96 7.14
N PHE A 177 -2.31 11.52 6.58
CA PHE A 177 -3.40 10.81 7.27
C PHE A 177 -2.96 9.60 8.10
N ASN A 178 -2.28 8.62 7.53
CA ASN A 178 -1.92 7.38 8.23
C ASN A 178 -1.07 7.65 9.47
N LEU A 179 -0.11 8.58 9.35
CA LEU A 179 0.73 8.98 10.48
C LEU A 179 -0.01 9.89 11.47
N HIS A 180 -0.95 10.71 11.01
CA HIS A 180 -1.78 11.55 11.87
C HIS A 180 -2.78 10.72 12.69
N CYS A 181 -3.28 9.61 12.14
CA CYS A 181 -4.23 8.73 12.81
C CYS A 181 -3.61 7.89 13.93
N ASP A 182 -2.30 7.60 13.87
CA ASP A 182 -1.55 7.03 15.00
C ASP A 182 -0.08 7.47 15.02
N PRO A 183 0.22 8.72 15.44
CA PRO A 183 1.56 9.26 15.43
C PRO A 183 2.47 8.55 16.43
N HIS A 184 1.88 7.98 17.49
CA HIS A 184 2.59 7.20 18.50
C HIS A 184 3.09 5.88 17.92
N ALA A 185 2.25 5.16 17.16
CA ALA A 185 2.68 3.96 16.44
C ALA A 185 3.77 4.29 15.42
N ALA A 186 3.61 5.37 14.66
CA ALA A 186 4.61 5.80 13.70
C ALA A 186 5.95 6.13 14.38
N SER A 187 5.93 6.91 15.46
CA SER A 187 7.12 7.23 16.26
C SER A 187 7.86 5.98 16.74
N ILE A 188 7.13 4.95 17.23
CA ILE A 188 7.73 3.67 17.65
C ILE A 188 8.46 2.98 16.48
N VAL A 189 7.86 2.98 15.29
CA VAL A 189 8.42 2.32 14.10
C VAL A 189 9.65 3.06 13.60
N PHE A 190 9.59 4.38 13.43
CA PHE A 190 10.69 5.17 12.87
C PHE A 190 11.87 5.34 13.83
N LEU A 191 11.63 5.35 15.15
CA LEU A 191 12.70 5.40 16.14
C LEU A 191 13.38 4.05 16.38
N MET A 192 12.93 2.96 15.76
CA MET A 192 13.50 1.63 15.93
C MET A 192 14.77 1.46 15.08
N PRO A 193 15.99 1.44 15.66
CA PRO A 193 17.22 1.53 14.87
C PRO A 193 17.44 0.35 13.93
N GLN A 194 16.96 -0.85 14.28
CA GLN A 194 17.10 -2.06 13.47
C GLN A 194 16.19 -2.05 12.22
N LEU A 195 15.23 -1.12 12.15
CA LEU A 195 14.35 -0.94 10.99
C LEU A 195 14.84 0.15 10.04
N ALA A 196 15.66 1.09 10.49
CA ALA A 196 15.91 2.32 9.74
C ALA A 196 16.37 2.04 8.29
N ASN A 197 17.38 1.19 8.10
CA ASN A 197 17.86 0.80 6.76
C ASN A 197 17.03 -0.31 6.07
N LYS A 198 15.83 -0.59 6.57
CA LYS A 198 14.84 -1.52 6.00
C LYS A 198 13.53 -0.82 5.62
N ILE A 199 13.30 0.40 6.11
CA ILE A 199 12.07 1.13 5.81
C ILE A 199 12.18 1.77 4.42
N ILE A 200 11.13 1.57 3.62
CA ILE A 200 10.89 2.28 2.36
C ILE A 200 9.69 3.19 2.63
N LEU A 201 9.95 4.47 2.86
CA LEU A 201 8.89 5.46 3.06
C LEU A 201 8.37 5.92 1.70
N CYS A 202 7.07 5.82 1.50
CA CYS A 202 6.35 6.28 0.32
C CYS A 202 5.47 7.48 0.70
N PRO A 203 6.06 8.69 0.82
CA PRO A 203 5.35 9.87 1.30
C PRO A 203 4.43 10.48 0.24
N LEU A 204 3.62 11.46 0.64
CA LEU A 204 2.77 12.23 -0.28
C LEU A 204 3.57 12.83 -1.45
N ASN A 205 4.78 13.34 -1.19
CA ASN A 205 5.65 13.92 -2.22
C ASN A 205 5.92 12.95 -3.37
N PHE A 206 6.07 11.66 -3.06
CA PHE A 206 6.29 10.61 -4.04
C PHE A 206 4.98 10.15 -4.67
N THR A 207 3.97 9.87 -3.87
CA THR A 207 2.72 9.28 -4.37
C THR A 207 1.95 10.23 -5.29
N HIS A 208 2.10 11.54 -5.11
CA HIS A 208 1.53 12.55 -6.02
C HIS A 208 2.26 12.66 -7.36
N THR A 209 3.38 11.96 -7.58
CA THR A 209 4.06 11.90 -8.88
C THR A 209 3.38 10.94 -9.87
N VAL A 210 2.50 10.05 -9.37
CA VAL A 210 1.82 9.04 -10.19
C VAL A 210 0.31 9.20 -10.04
N LEU A 211 -0.29 9.85 -11.04
CA LEU A 211 -1.70 10.22 -11.02
C LEU A 211 -2.52 9.30 -11.94
N ALA A 212 -3.71 8.94 -11.48
CA ALA A 212 -4.73 8.31 -12.29
C ALA A 212 -5.42 9.35 -13.16
N THR A 213 -4.74 9.83 -14.21
CA THR A 213 -5.29 10.81 -15.15
C THR A 213 -6.54 10.29 -15.85
N GLU A 214 -7.25 11.17 -16.57
CA GLU A 214 -8.39 10.73 -17.41
C GLU A 214 -8.00 9.62 -18.39
N GLU A 215 -6.85 9.73 -19.04
CA GLU A 215 -6.31 8.69 -19.93
C GLU A 215 -6.13 7.35 -19.22
N VAL A 216 -5.58 7.35 -18.00
CA VAL A 216 -5.43 6.15 -17.19
C VAL A 216 -6.79 5.56 -16.83
N ARG A 217 -7.73 6.38 -16.36
CA ARG A 217 -9.07 5.92 -15.98
C ARG A 217 -9.81 5.30 -17.17
N LEU A 218 -9.77 5.93 -18.34
CA LEU A 218 -10.36 5.39 -19.56
C LEU A 218 -9.64 4.12 -20.06
N SER A 219 -8.34 3.99 -19.80
CA SER A 219 -7.58 2.76 -20.09
C SER A 219 -7.96 1.58 -19.17
N ILE A 220 -8.47 1.86 -17.96
CA ILE A 220 -9.02 0.82 -17.07
C ILE A 220 -10.34 0.31 -17.62
N TYR A 221 -11.27 1.20 -17.93
CA TYR A 221 -12.61 0.85 -18.41
C TYR A 221 -13.20 1.94 -19.31
N GLU A 222 -13.77 1.50 -20.42
CA GLU A 222 -14.65 2.28 -21.27
C GLU A 222 -15.79 1.36 -21.75
N GLU A 223 -17.04 1.81 -21.64
CA GLU A 223 -18.23 0.98 -21.90
C GLU A 223 -18.24 0.37 -23.31
N LYS A 224 -17.73 1.09 -24.31
CA LYS A 224 -17.70 0.67 -25.72
C LYS A 224 -16.40 -0.04 -26.12
N SER A 225 -15.48 -0.22 -25.18
CA SER A 225 -14.22 -0.92 -25.43
C SER A 225 -14.41 -2.44 -25.42
N ASN A 226 -13.50 -3.16 -26.09
CA ASN A 226 -13.42 -4.62 -26.05
C ASN A 226 -12.85 -5.17 -24.73
N LYS A 227 -12.36 -4.30 -23.85
CA LYS A 227 -11.90 -4.62 -22.49
C LYS A 227 -12.92 -4.16 -21.43
N ASN A 228 -14.21 -4.32 -21.67
CA ASN A 228 -15.26 -3.94 -20.71
C ASN A 228 -15.68 -5.16 -19.86
N SER A 229 -15.21 -5.24 -18.61
CA SER A 229 -15.61 -6.32 -17.69
C SER A 229 -16.18 -5.79 -16.37
N PRO A 230 -16.92 -6.62 -15.61
CA PRO A 230 -17.36 -6.26 -14.26
C PRO A 230 -16.21 -5.86 -13.34
N ILE A 231 -15.05 -6.52 -13.43
CA ILE A 231 -13.86 -6.20 -12.61
C ILE A 231 -13.31 -4.83 -12.99
N ARG A 232 -13.15 -4.54 -14.27
CA ARG A 232 -12.67 -3.22 -14.74
C ARG A 232 -13.64 -2.10 -14.39
N ASN A 233 -14.95 -2.34 -14.56
CA ASN A 233 -15.98 -1.38 -14.18
C ASN A 233 -15.92 -1.06 -12.67
N LEU A 234 -15.72 -2.07 -11.82
CA LEU A 234 -15.55 -1.90 -10.38
C LEU A 234 -14.36 -1.00 -10.05
N PHE A 235 -13.16 -1.30 -10.56
CA PHE A 235 -11.97 -0.48 -10.29
C PHE A 235 -12.07 0.94 -10.88
N TYR A 236 -12.68 1.08 -12.05
CA TYR A 236 -12.95 2.38 -12.65
C TYR A 236 -13.89 3.23 -11.78
N ASN A 237 -14.96 2.65 -11.25
CA ASN A 237 -15.91 3.38 -10.40
C ASN A 237 -15.28 3.77 -9.05
N ILE A 238 -14.48 2.88 -8.44
CA ILE A 238 -13.71 3.19 -7.22
C ILE A 238 -12.82 4.42 -7.46
N LEU A 239 -12.08 4.43 -8.58
CA LEU A 239 -11.15 5.50 -8.90
C LEU A 239 -11.84 6.80 -9.33
N THR A 240 -13.00 6.69 -9.99
CA THR A 240 -13.82 7.84 -10.39
C THR A 240 -14.46 8.52 -9.19
N PHE A 241 -14.94 7.75 -8.21
CA PHE A 241 -15.42 8.31 -6.93
C PHE A 241 -14.30 9.07 -6.22
N TYR A 242 -13.13 8.42 -6.10
CA TYR A 242 -11.96 9.01 -5.44
C TYR A 242 -11.47 10.28 -6.15
N PHE A 243 -11.46 10.29 -7.48
CA PHE A 243 -11.18 11.50 -8.28
C PHE A 243 -12.13 12.65 -7.95
N ASN A 244 -13.44 12.38 -7.84
CA ASN A 244 -14.42 13.41 -7.57
C ASN A 244 -14.22 14.02 -6.16
N ALA A 245 -13.94 13.19 -5.14
CA ALA A 245 -13.62 13.67 -3.80
C ALA A 245 -12.38 14.59 -3.79
N TYR A 246 -11.33 14.22 -4.54
CA TYR A 246 -10.13 15.06 -4.69
C TYR A 246 -10.39 16.36 -5.45
N LYS A 247 -11.19 16.30 -6.52
CA LYS A 247 -11.52 17.46 -7.35
C LYS A 247 -12.29 18.52 -6.56
N GLU A 248 -13.09 18.13 -5.57
CA GLU A 248 -13.76 19.08 -4.67
C GLU A 248 -12.78 19.79 -3.73
N LYS A 249 -11.69 19.12 -3.33
CA LYS A 249 -10.67 19.65 -2.42
C LYS A 249 -9.56 20.45 -3.11
N TYR A 250 -9.24 20.12 -4.37
CA TYR A 250 -8.09 20.69 -5.09
C TYR A 250 -8.49 21.26 -6.47
N ASN A 251 -8.12 22.51 -6.72
CA ASN A 251 -8.35 23.17 -8.01
C ASN A 251 -7.43 22.62 -9.12
N ASN A 252 -7.92 22.57 -10.37
CA ASN A 252 -7.17 22.14 -11.57
C ASN A 252 -6.55 20.73 -11.47
N TYR A 253 -7.24 19.83 -10.77
CA TYR A 253 -6.77 18.49 -10.48
C TYR A 253 -7.00 17.53 -11.67
N ILE A 254 -5.93 16.89 -12.15
CA ILE A 254 -5.97 16.06 -13.38
C ILE A 254 -6.26 14.57 -13.14
N GLY A 255 -6.13 14.10 -11.90
CA GLY A 255 -6.41 12.72 -11.50
C GLY A 255 -5.89 12.40 -10.09
N PRO A 256 -6.54 11.50 -9.33
CA PRO A 256 -6.14 11.18 -7.97
C PRO A 256 -4.82 10.43 -7.92
N PRO A 257 -4.05 10.59 -6.84
CA PRO A 257 -2.86 9.78 -6.61
C PRO A 257 -3.32 8.41 -6.12
N VAL A 258 -2.74 7.32 -6.60
CA VAL A 258 -3.10 5.99 -6.08
C VAL A 258 -2.00 5.57 -5.12
N HIS A 259 -2.12 5.99 -3.86
CA HIS A 259 -1.01 6.03 -2.92
C HIS A 259 -0.49 4.63 -2.57
N ASP A 260 -1.39 3.79 -2.08
CA ASP A 260 -1.09 2.48 -1.49
C ASP A 260 -0.42 1.47 -2.43
N PRO A 261 -0.87 1.29 -3.69
CA PRO A 261 -0.18 0.40 -4.62
C PRO A 261 1.24 0.85 -4.94
N LEU A 262 1.62 2.11 -4.77
CA LEU A 262 3.01 2.54 -4.92
C LEU A 262 3.88 2.02 -3.78
N ALA A 263 3.36 1.89 -2.55
CA ALA A 263 4.10 1.24 -1.46
C ALA A 263 4.31 -0.25 -1.73
N VAL A 264 3.30 -0.94 -2.29
CA VAL A 264 3.45 -2.32 -2.77
C VAL A 264 4.53 -2.37 -3.87
N PHE A 265 4.41 -1.56 -4.92
CA PHE A 265 5.30 -1.58 -6.07
C PHE A 265 6.76 -1.20 -5.73
N SER A 266 6.96 -0.29 -4.77
CA SER A 266 8.30 0.13 -4.31
C SER A 266 9.10 -1.01 -3.66
N VAL A 267 8.43 -2.06 -3.14
CA VAL A 267 9.11 -3.27 -2.69
C VAL A 267 9.85 -3.95 -3.85
N LEU A 268 9.22 -4.08 -5.03
CA LEU A 268 9.87 -4.68 -6.19
C LEU A 268 11.04 -3.83 -6.67
N ALA A 269 10.86 -2.51 -6.73
CA ALA A 269 11.94 -1.60 -7.10
C ALA A 269 13.17 -1.79 -6.19
N MET A 270 12.96 -1.77 -4.87
CA MET A 270 14.04 -1.93 -3.90
C MET A 270 14.66 -3.32 -3.90
N VAL A 271 13.88 -4.38 -4.06
CA VAL A 271 14.38 -5.75 -4.22
C VAL A 271 15.23 -5.86 -5.49
N ALA A 272 14.77 -5.31 -6.61
CA ALA A 272 15.48 -5.35 -7.89
C ALA A 272 16.80 -4.59 -7.82
N LEU A 273 16.78 -3.35 -7.31
CA LEU A 273 17.97 -2.51 -7.13
C LEU A 273 19.06 -3.19 -6.29
N ASN A 274 18.67 -3.99 -5.30
CA ASN A 274 19.59 -4.68 -4.39
C ASN A 274 19.87 -6.14 -4.80
N THR A 275 19.53 -6.53 -6.03
CA THR A 275 19.75 -7.89 -6.53
C THR A 275 20.47 -7.84 -7.88
N PRO A 276 21.79 -8.09 -7.96
CA PRO A 276 22.58 -7.86 -9.18
C PRO A 276 22.05 -8.53 -10.45
N ARG A 277 21.48 -9.74 -10.34
CA ARG A 277 20.86 -10.46 -11.48
C ARG A 277 19.61 -9.77 -12.04
N LEU A 278 19.05 -8.79 -11.33
CA LEU A 278 17.85 -8.02 -11.70
C LEU A 278 18.18 -6.61 -12.17
N ALA A 279 19.44 -6.26 -12.45
CA ALA A 279 19.84 -4.89 -12.79
C ALA A 279 18.98 -4.26 -13.91
N LYS A 280 18.78 -4.97 -15.03
CA LYS A 280 17.91 -4.50 -16.13
C LYS A 280 16.46 -4.28 -15.70
N PHE A 281 15.95 -5.13 -14.80
CA PHE A 281 14.60 -4.98 -14.27
C PHE A 281 14.53 -3.77 -13.33
N ALA A 282 15.57 -3.54 -12.52
CA ALA A 282 15.69 -2.38 -11.65
C ALA A 282 15.71 -1.07 -12.46
N ASP A 283 16.45 -1.03 -13.58
CA ASP A 283 16.52 0.12 -14.48
C ASP A 283 15.13 0.54 -15.02
N ALA A 284 14.23 -0.42 -15.24
CA ALA A 284 12.88 -0.14 -15.74
C ALA A 284 12.01 0.63 -14.73
N PHE A 285 12.26 0.49 -13.43
CA PHE A 285 11.53 1.24 -12.40
C PHE A 285 11.92 2.71 -12.35
N ASP A 286 13.12 3.08 -12.79
CA ASP A 286 13.65 4.44 -12.64
C ASP A 286 13.46 5.00 -11.21
N PHE A 287 13.69 4.14 -10.20
CA PHE A 287 13.32 4.40 -8.82
C PHE A 287 14.36 5.29 -8.12
N HIS A 288 13.94 6.50 -7.75
CA HIS A 288 14.77 7.48 -7.07
C HIS A 288 14.34 7.63 -5.62
N TYR A 289 15.31 7.69 -4.70
CA TYR A 289 15.08 7.84 -3.27
C TYR A 289 16.19 8.65 -2.59
N LEU A 290 15.86 9.21 -1.42
CA LEU A 290 16.83 9.72 -0.45
C LEU A 290 17.10 8.67 0.62
N GLN A 291 18.28 8.68 1.22
CA GLN A 291 18.55 7.90 2.44
C GLN A 291 18.82 8.85 3.61
N ARG A 292 17.89 8.94 4.56
CA ARG A 292 17.90 9.93 5.65
C ARG A 292 17.41 9.37 6.96
N LYS A 293 17.95 9.88 8.06
CA LYS A 293 17.32 9.70 9.38
C LYS A 293 16.11 10.60 9.49
N LEU A 294 15.06 10.03 10.08
CA LEU A 294 13.79 10.72 10.24
C LEU A 294 13.14 10.34 11.56
N HIS A 295 12.34 11.25 12.09
CA HIS A 295 11.45 10.99 13.20
C HIS A 295 10.06 11.53 12.90
N VAL A 296 9.11 11.14 13.75
CA VAL A 296 7.73 11.64 13.69
C VAL A 296 7.53 12.59 14.87
N ASP A 297 7.07 13.81 14.61
CA ASP A 297 6.74 14.75 15.67
C ASP A 297 5.54 14.23 16.49
N LEU A 298 5.62 14.40 17.80
CA LEU A 298 4.53 14.11 18.73
C LEU A 298 4.01 15.37 19.43
N GLY A 299 4.62 16.53 19.16
CA GLY A 299 4.27 17.82 19.73
C GLY A 299 3.14 18.52 18.96
N GLU A 300 3.39 19.79 18.63
CA GLU A 300 2.39 20.66 17.98
C GLU A 300 1.99 20.18 16.58
N HIS A 301 2.91 19.54 15.85
CA HIS A 301 2.67 18.99 14.51
C HIS A 301 2.58 17.46 14.55
N SER A 302 1.88 16.91 15.54
CA SER A 302 1.77 15.47 15.78
C SER A 302 1.46 14.67 14.50
N GLY A 303 2.39 13.80 14.10
CA GLY A 303 2.34 13.01 12.86
C GLY A 303 3.23 13.53 11.72
N GLU A 304 3.87 14.70 11.87
CA GLU A 304 4.77 15.27 10.86
C GLU A 304 6.03 14.41 10.73
N THR A 305 6.45 14.13 9.50
CA THR A 305 7.66 13.36 9.21
C THR A 305 8.83 14.32 9.00
N ILE A 306 9.82 14.31 9.90
CA ILE A 306 10.90 15.30 9.93
C ILE A 306 12.24 14.63 9.63
N ILE A 307 12.93 15.11 8.59
CA ILE A 307 14.32 14.72 8.28
C ILE A 307 15.25 15.46 9.25
N GLU A 308 16.00 14.73 10.07
CA GLU A 308 16.72 15.27 11.24
C GLU A 308 17.72 16.38 10.88
N ASN A 309 18.44 16.23 9.76
CA ASN A 309 19.43 17.20 9.30
C ASN A 309 18.88 18.20 8.26
N GLY A 310 17.60 18.10 7.91
CA GLY A 310 16.95 18.93 6.89
C GLY A 310 17.55 18.82 5.48
N ASN A 311 18.46 17.88 5.22
CA ASN A 311 19.19 17.80 3.96
C ASN A 311 18.36 17.09 2.89
N LEU A 312 17.97 17.83 1.84
CA LEU A 312 17.23 17.30 0.69
C LEU A 312 18.09 17.07 -0.56
N ASP A 313 19.43 17.17 -0.45
CA ASP A 313 20.36 16.93 -1.56
C ASP A 313 20.39 15.43 -1.94
N PRO A 314 19.96 15.05 -3.15
CA PRO A 314 19.94 13.64 -3.57
C PRO A 314 21.33 12.99 -3.63
N LEU A 315 22.41 13.77 -3.68
CA LEU A 315 23.78 13.24 -3.69
C LEU A 315 24.30 12.90 -2.29
N TYR A 316 23.72 13.49 -1.24
CA TYR A 316 24.06 13.17 0.13
C TYR A 316 23.37 11.85 0.52
N LYS A 317 24.11 10.94 1.15
CA LYS A 317 23.58 9.69 1.74
C LYS A 317 23.91 9.66 3.22
N GLU A 318 22.91 9.32 4.03
CA GLU A 318 23.07 9.15 5.45
C GLU A 318 22.98 7.66 5.82
N ASP A 319 24.11 7.10 6.25
CA ASP A 319 24.18 5.69 6.67
C ASP A 319 23.19 5.40 7.80
N GLY A 320 22.50 4.26 7.68
CA GLY A 320 21.47 3.87 8.64
C GLY A 320 20.18 4.69 8.54
N GLY A 321 20.00 5.49 7.48
CA GLY A 321 18.75 6.18 7.19
C GLY A 321 17.70 5.30 6.51
N VAL A 322 16.47 5.78 6.56
CA VAL A 322 15.28 5.29 5.85
C VAL A 322 15.38 5.65 4.36
N TYR A 323 14.92 4.75 3.49
CA TYR A 323 14.79 5.03 2.06
C TYR A 323 13.50 5.82 1.82
N ILE A 324 13.60 7.11 1.53
CA ILE A 324 12.46 7.98 1.25
C ILE A 324 12.29 8.04 -0.27
N ALA A 325 11.24 7.42 -0.80
CA ALA A 325 10.94 7.43 -2.21
C ALA A 325 10.69 8.87 -2.72
N LEU A 326 11.15 9.16 -3.93
CA LEU A 326 10.97 10.45 -4.60
C LEU A 326 10.16 10.31 -5.89
N SER A 327 10.50 9.33 -6.73
CA SER A 327 9.84 9.10 -8.02
C SER A 327 10.10 7.69 -8.54
N LEU A 328 9.26 7.27 -9.49
CA LEU A 328 9.47 6.09 -10.32
C LEU A 328 8.88 6.30 -11.71
N ASN A 329 9.16 5.37 -12.62
CA ASN A 329 8.57 5.29 -13.94
C ASN A 329 7.06 5.00 -13.86
N SER A 330 6.25 6.05 -13.96
CA SER A 330 4.79 5.97 -13.86
C SER A 330 4.16 5.09 -14.95
N GLN A 331 4.71 5.09 -16.16
CA GLN A 331 4.24 4.23 -17.25
C GLN A 331 4.47 2.76 -16.93
N PHE A 332 5.63 2.43 -16.37
CA PHE A 332 5.95 1.05 -15.97
C PHE A 332 5.07 0.60 -14.81
N TYR A 333 4.80 1.48 -13.83
CA TYR A 333 3.84 1.22 -12.76
C TYR A 333 2.44 0.93 -13.30
N TRP A 334 1.88 1.80 -14.17
CA TRP A 334 0.54 1.61 -14.71
C TRP A 334 0.44 0.35 -15.57
N ALA A 335 1.49 -0.01 -16.30
CA ALA A 335 1.55 -1.28 -17.03
C ALA A 335 1.36 -2.50 -16.11
N HIS A 336 1.90 -2.46 -14.88
CA HIS A 336 1.70 -3.54 -13.90
C HIS A 336 0.29 -3.56 -13.32
N ILE A 337 -0.32 -2.39 -13.10
CA ILE A 337 -1.73 -2.30 -12.69
C ILE A 337 -2.64 -2.87 -13.78
N PHE A 338 -2.41 -2.52 -15.05
CA PHE A 338 -3.22 -3.04 -16.16
C PHE A 338 -3.04 -4.54 -16.35
N ASN A 339 -1.82 -5.06 -16.19
CA ASN A 339 -1.57 -6.50 -16.22
C ASN A 339 -2.23 -7.22 -15.04
N ALA A 340 -2.24 -6.63 -13.84
CA ALA A 340 -2.94 -7.17 -12.69
C ALA A 340 -4.47 -7.23 -12.92
N LEU A 341 -5.05 -6.23 -13.60
CA LEU A 341 -6.45 -6.27 -14.04
C LEU A 341 -6.70 -7.40 -15.04
N ASP A 342 -5.87 -7.53 -16.08
CA ASP A 342 -6.01 -8.60 -17.09
C ASP A 342 -5.98 -9.99 -16.40
N LEU A 343 -5.06 -10.22 -15.45
CA LEU A 343 -4.96 -11.47 -14.69
C LEU A 343 -6.13 -11.71 -13.74
N ALA A 344 -6.66 -10.65 -13.12
CA ALA A 344 -7.86 -10.74 -12.27
C ALA A 344 -9.09 -11.16 -13.07
N GLU A 345 -9.26 -10.59 -14.27
CA GLU A 345 -10.35 -10.97 -15.18
C GLU A 345 -10.26 -12.44 -15.60
N GLU A 346 -9.06 -12.91 -15.95
CA GLU A 346 -8.84 -14.32 -16.27
C GLU A 346 -9.18 -15.24 -15.10
N GLN A 347 -8.78 -14.89 -13.88
CA GLN A 347 -9.07 -15.69 -12.69
C GLN A 347 -10.58 -15.79 -12.47
N VAL A 348 -11.28 -14.65 -12.49
CA VAL A 348 -12.73 -14.61 -12.26
C VAL A 348 -13.47 -15.39 -13.34
N ALA A 349 -13.08 -15.25 -14.60
CA ALA A 349 -13.65 -16.01 -15.71
C ALA A 349 -13.46 -17.53 -15.54
N LYS A 350 -12.23 -17.98 -15.22
CA LYS A 350 -11.92 -19.40 -15.00
C LYS A 350 -12.74 -20.01 -13.85
N ARG A 351 -13.01 -19.23 -12.80
CA ARG A 351 -13.74 -19.69 -11.60
C ARG A 351 -15.27 -19.58 -11.71
N THR A 352 -15.79 -18.79 -12.65
CA THR A 352 -17.24 -18.74 -12.94
C THR A 352 -17.67 -19.73 -14.02
N SER A 353 -16.73 -20.24 -14.82
CA SER A 353 -16.97 -21.31 -15.79
C SER A 353 -16.94 -22.73 -15.22
N CYS A 354 -16.51 -22.89 -13.97
CA CYS A 354 -16.50 -24.14 -13.19
C CYS A 354 -17.66 -24.13 -12.19
#